data_AF-X0T814-F1
#
_entry.id   AF-X0T814-F1
#
_cell.length_a   1.000
_cell.length_b   1.000
_cell.length_c   1.000
_cell.angle_alpha   90.00
_cell.angle_beta   90.00
_cell.angle_gamma   90.00
#
_symmetry.space_group_name_H-M   'P 1'
#
loop_
_entity.id
_entity.type
_entity.pdbx_description
1 polymer ?
#
loop_
_entity_poly.entity_id
_entity_poly.type
_entity_poly.pdbx_seq_one_letter_code
_entity_poly.pdbx_strand_id
1 'polypeptide(L)'
;WAERVTVRRLEEGVERALLLRAGHSRAFARCQFDPERAQDPIPSEERQMCAPEIDTEATQRLAWRLPCEVAAFFCAVRETVRSRLGAERGHFLTDGEVFDAMLDCALLTWTLRDPRARRPDPVVERDGYRCAVPGCTSRRNLHDHHLRFRSAGGSDAPGNRVALCAFHHQRCLHVGFMRIRGRAPDGLVFELGLRPGAPPLVRYRSGDIEAPRTEDSPLACPRRAA
;
A
#
# COMPACT_ATOMS: atom_id res chain seq x y z
N TRP A 1 -18.65 42.91 11.63
CA TRP A 1 -18.36 41.64 12.33
C TRP A 1 -17.23 40.94 11.59
N ALA A 2 -16.01 41.45 11.73
CA ALA A 2 -14.82 40.80 11.20
C ALA A 2 -14.07 40.24 12.42
N GLU A 3 -14.07 38.91 12.54
CA GLU A 3 -13.27 38.21 13.54
C GLU A 3 -11.79 38.54 13.29
N ARG A 4 -10.99 38.74 14.36
CA ARG A 4 -9.55 38.98 14.21
C ARG A 4 -8.90 37.73 13.62
N VAL A 5 -8.65 37.75 12.31
CA VAL A 5 -7.82 36.75 11.64
C VAL A 5 -6.36 37.10 11.90
N THR A 6 -5.64 36.22 12.59
CA THR A 6 -4.19 36.37 12.81
C THR A 6 -3.43 36.01 11.55
N VAL A 7 -2.29 36.67 11.30
CA VAL A 7 -1.47 36.48 10.08
C VAL A 7 -1.07 35.01 9.88
N ARG A 8 -0.75 34.29 10.96
CA ARG A 8 -0.44 32.85 10.91
C ARG A 8 -1.59 32.00 10.37
N ARG A 9 -2.84 32.30 10.77
CA ARG A 9 -4.03 31.57 10.28
C ARG A 9 -4.30 31.85 8.80
N LEU A 10 -3.95 33.04 8.33
CA LEU A 10 -4.03 33.39 6.92
C LEU A 10 -2.95 32.66 6.10
N GLU A 11 -1.71 32.59 6.60
CA GLU A 11 -0.61 31.85 5.97
C GLU A 11 -0.93 30.35 5.84
N GLU A 12 -1.40 29.71 6.92
CA GLU A 12 -1.81 28.29 6.90
C GLU A 12 -3.00 28.05 5.94
N GLY A 13 -3.95 28.97 5.89
CA GLY A 13 -5.09 28.90 4.97
C GLY A 13 -4.67 29.02 3.50
N VAL A 14 -3.72 29.91 3.21
CA VAL A 14 -3.16 30.12 1.86
C VAL A 14 -2.30 28.93 1.44
N GLU A 15 -1.44 28.43 2.32
CA GLU A 15 -0.60 27.26 2.03
C GLU A 15 -1.46 26.02 1.75
N ARG A 16 -2.50 25.78 2.57
CA ARG A 16 -3.46 24.69 2.35
C ARG A 16 -4.19 24.82 1.01
N ALA A 17 -4.58 26.04 0.63
CA ALA A 17 -5.24 26.33 -0.64
C ALA A 17 -4.31 26.09 -1.85
N LEU A 18 -3.03 26.49 -1.76
CA LEU A 18 -2.04 26.28 -2.82
C LEU A 18 -1.70 24.79 -3.01
N LEU A 19 -1.55 24.04 -1.90
CA LEU A 19 -1.33 22.59 -1.95
C LEU A 19 -2.54 21.86 -2.55
N LEU A 20 -3.76 22.24 -2.18
CA LEU A 20 -4.99 21.69 -2.74
C LEU A 20 -5.10 21.98 -4.25
N ARG A 21 -4.77 23.20 -4.69
CA ARG A 21 -4.76 23.58 -6.11
C ARG A 21 -3.75 22.77 -6.93
N ALA A 22 -2.56 22.56 -6.38
CA ALA A 22 -1.48 21.85 -7.05
C ALA A 22 -1.73 20.33 -7.16
N GLY A 23 -2.33 19.72 -6.14
CA GLY A 23 -2.58 18.27 -6.10
C GLY A 23 -3.97 17.84 -6.60
N HIS A 24 -4.99 18.68 -6.49
CA HIS A 24 -6.39 18.34 -6.71
C HIS A 24 -7.18 19.50 -7.33
N SER A 25 -6.76 19.94 -8.52
CA SER A 25 -7.28 21.14 -9.22
C SER A 25 -8.82 21.20 -9.37
N ARG A 26 -9.50 20.06 -9.55
CA ARG A 26 -10.97 19.98 -9.59
C ARG A 26 -11.63 20.18 -8.21
N ALA A 27 -11.07 19.59 -7.16
CA ALA A 27 -11.54 19.80 -5.79
C ALA A 27 -11.36 21.26 -5.35
N PHE A 28 -10.25 21.88 -5.77
CA PHE A 28 -10.00 23.32 -5.57
C PHE A 28 -11.01 24.21 -6.32
N ALA A 29 -11.39 23.87 -7.55
CA ALA A 29 -12.43 24.61 -8.28
C ALA A 29 -13.81 24.52 -7.60
N ARG A 30 -14.15 23.35 -7.05
CA ARG A 30 -15.41 23.12 -6.31
C ARG A 30 -15.50 23.92 -5.02
N CYS A 31 -14.37 24.11 -4.35
CA CYS A 31 -14.34 24.73 -3.03
C CYS A 31 -14.55 26.26 -3.09
N GLN A 32 -14.59 26.88 -4.29
CA GLN A 32 -14.87 28.32 -4.50
C GLN A 32 -14.07 29.23 -3.55
N PHE A 33 -12.78 28.96 -3.39
CA PHE A 33 -11.87 29.68 -2.47
C PHE A 33 -12.10 29.47 -0.97
N ASP A 34 -12.96 28.52 -0.59
CA ASP A 34 -13.12 28.02 0.77
C ASP A 34 -12.49 26.62 0.90
N PRO A 35 -11.27 26.49 1.46
CA PRO A 35 -10.57 25.22 1.51
C PRO A 35 -11.22 24.18 2.44
N GLU A 36 -12.12 24.56 3.35
CA GLU A 36 -12.81 23.60 4.23
C GLU A 36 -13.83 22.75 3.44
N ARG A 37 -14.45 23.34 2.43
CA ARG A 37 -15.36 22.67 1.49
C ARG A 37 -14.69 21.67 0.55
N ALA A 38 -13.36 21.58 0.58
CA ALA A 38 -12.64 20.52 -0.11
C ALA A 38 -13.00 19.12 0.45
N GLN A 39 -13.52 19.06 1.68
CA GLN A 39 -14.01 17.83 2.32
C GLN A 39 -15.47 17.51 1.95
N ASP A 40 -16.17 18.40 1.23
CA ASP A 40 -17.54 18.13 0.76
C ASP A 40 -17.56 16.85 -0.10
N PRO A 41 -18.62 16.03 -0.01
CA PRO A 41 -18.74 14.80 -0.78
C PRO A 41 -18.52 15.05 -2.28
N ILE A 42 -17.69 14.22 -2.92
CA ILE A 42 -17.41 14.32 -4.35
C ILE A 42 -18.68 13.89 -5.14
N PRO A 43 -19.14 14.71 -6.12
CA PRO A 43 -20.28 14.37 -6.97
C PRO A 43 -20.09 13.01 -7.64
N SER A 44 -21.19 12.27 -7.80
CA SER A 44 -21.21 10.91 -8.34
C SER A 44 -20.48 10.78 -9.68
N GLU A 45 -20.64 11.77 -10.55
CA GLU A 45 -20.05 11.83 -11.89
C GLU A 45 -18.52 12.02 -11.90
N GLU A 46 -17.91 12.40 -10.77
CA GLU A 46 -16.46 12.66 -10.65
C GLU A 46 -15.71 11.58 -9.84
N ARG A 47 -16.40 10.55 -9.35
CA ARG A 47 -15.77 9.48 -8.56
C ARG A 47 -14.92 8.58 -9.45
N GLN A 48 -13.59 8.74 -9.40
CA GLN A 48 -12.66 7.74 -9.94
C GLN A 48 -12.48 6.59 -8.93
N MET A 49 -13.12 5.46 -9.25
CA MET A 49 -13.14 4.16 -8.55
C MET A 49 -14.09 4.02 -7.36
N CYS A 50 -15.37 3.84 -7.67
CA CYS A 50 -16.07 2.59 -7.30
C CYS A 50 -16.43 1.89 -8.62
N ALA A 51 -16.55 0.56 -8.61
CA ALA A 51 -17.19 -0.14 -9.72
C ALA A 51 -18.55 0.53 -10.02
N PRO A 52 -18.96 0.66 -11.30
CA PRO A 52 -20.31 1.15 -11.65
C PRO A 52 -21.37 0.32 -10.91
N GLU A 53 -22.61 0.79 -10.84
CA GLU A 53 -23.73 -0.06 -10.40
C GLU A 53 -23.67 -1.38 -11.19
N ILE A 54 -23.31 -2.45 -10.47
CA ILE A 54 -23.15 -3.77 -11.07
C ILE A 54 -24.55 -4.37 -11.07
N ASP A 55 -25.07 -4.65 -12.26
CA ASP A 55 -26.17 -5.60 -12.38
C ASP A 55 -25.66 -6.94 -11.83
N THR A 56 -26.16 -7.33 -10.66
CA THR A 56 -25.71 -8.54 -9.96
C THR A 56 -26.05 -9.83 -10.71
N GLU A 57 -26.94 -9.74 -11.70
CA GLU A 57 -27.32 -10.85 -12.57
C GLU A 57 -26.56 -10.85 -13.91
N ALA A 58 -25.76 -9.82 -14.19
CA ALA A 58 -25.01 -9.73 -15.43
C ALA A 58 -23.89 -10.77 -15.48
N THR A 59 -23.97 -11.69 -16.44
CA THR A 59 -22.94 -12.70 -16.67
C THR A 59 -21.84 -12.16 -17.58
N GLN A 60 -20.57 -12.43 -17.22
CA GLN A 60 -19.42 -12.06 -18.02
C GLN A 60 -18.64 -13.32 -18.42
N ARG A 61 -18.23 -13.40 -19.70
CA ARG A 61 -17.34 -14.45 -20.15
C ARG A 61 -15.90 -14.13 -19.77
N LEU A 62 -15.27 -15.06 -19.07
CA LEU A 62 -13.84 -15.01 -18.75
C LEU A 62 -13.09 -16.02 -19.63
N ALA A 63 -11.90 -15.64 -20.12
CA ALA A 63 -11.09 -16.49 -20.98
C ALA A 63 -9.60 -16.24 -20.72
N TRP A 64 -8.82 -17.33 -20.64
CA TRP A 64 -7.38 -17.27 -20.38
C TRP A 64 -6.64 -18.33 -21.20
N ARG A 65 -5.35 -18.10 -21.46
CA ARG A 65 -4.44 -19.07 -22.09
C ARG A 65 -3.53 -19.68 -21.03
N LEU A 66 -3.47 -21.00 -21.00
CA LEU A 66 -2.76 -21.78 -20.00
C LEU A 66 -1.98 -22.92 -20.68
N PRO A 67 -0.86 -23.38 -20.11
CA PRO A 67 -0.26 -24.64 -20.51
C PRO A 67 -1.26 -25.80 -20.42
N CYS A 68 -1.15 -26.78 -21.32
CA CYS A 68 -2.11 -27.90 -21.42
C CYS A 68 -2.29 -28.65 -20.10
N GLU A 69 -1.22 -28.88 -19.35
CA GLU A 69 -1.25 -29.57 -18.05
C GLU A 69 -2.07 -28.79 -17.02
N VAL A 70 -1.93 -27.46 -16.97
CA VAL A 70 -2.67 -26.59 -16.05
C VAL A 70 -4.14 -26.53 -16.44
N ALA A 71 -4.44 -26.49 -17.74
CA ALA A 71 -5.82 -26.53 -18.24
C ALA A 71 -6.50 -27.87 -17.89
N ALA A 72 -5.80 -28.99 -18.06
CA ALA A 72 -6.31 -30.31 -17.70
C ALA A 72 -6.58 -30.42 -16.19
N PHE A 73 -5.65 -29.94 -15.36
CA PHE A 73 -5.83 -29.89 -13.90
C PHE A 73 -7.03 -29.02 -13.51
N PHE A 74 -7.14 -27.81 -14.07
CA PHE A 74 -8.26 -26.91 -13.80
C PHE A 74 -9.61 -27.54 -14.16
N CYS A 75 -9.71 -28.17 -15.34
CA CYS A 75 -10.91 -28.88 -15.77
C CYS A 75 -11.26 -30.03 -14.79
N ALA A 76 -10.27 -30.83 -14.38
CA ALA A 76 -10.49 -31.92 -13.43
C ALA A 76 -11.01 -31.43 -12.07
N VAL A 77 -10.43 -30.34 -11.54
CA VAL A 77 -10.90 -29.71 -10.30
C VAL A 77 -12.33 -29.17 -10.47
N ARG A 78 -12.60 -28.45 -11.56
CA ARG A 78 -13.95 -27.92 -11.84
C ARG A 78 -15.00 -29.02 -11.86
N GLU A 79 -14.77 -30.11 -12.60
CA GLU A 79 -15.73 -31.22 -12.66
C GLU A 79 -15.89 -31.93 -11.30
N THR A 80 -14.80 -32.05 -10.53
CA THR A 80 -14.85 -32.64 -9.17
C THR A 80 -15.69 -31.77 -8.23
N VAL A 81 -15.46 -30.46 -8.22
CA VAL A 81 -16.19 -29.50 -7.38
C VAL A 81 -17.67 -29.47 -7.79
N ARG A 82 -17.95 -29.42 -9.10
CA ARG A 82 -19.32 -29.49 -9.63
C ARG A 82 -20.06 -30.73 -9.15
N SER A 83 -19.44 -31.90 -9.31
CA SER A 83 -20.07 -33.16 -8.94
C SER A 83 -20.40 -33.23 -7.45
N ARG A 84 -19.48 -32.77 -6.59
CA ARG A 84 -19.69 -32.81 -5.13
C ARG A 84 -20.74 -31.80 -4.67
N LEU A 85 -20.57 -30.53 -5.04
CA LEU A 85 -21.49 -29.48 -4.61
C LEU A 85 -22.88 -29.65 -5.22
N GLY A 86 -22.98 -30.15 -6.47
CA GLY A 86 -24.28 -30.44 -7.09
C GLY A 86 -25.02 -31.58 -6.40
N ALA A 87 -24.31 -32.62 -5.95
CA ALA A 87 -24.91 -33.69 -5.16
C ALA A 87 -25.38 -33.20 -3.78
N GLU A 88 -24.62 -32.32 -3.13
CA GLU A 88 -24.98 -31.73 -1.84
C GLU A 88 -26.16 -30.74 -1.93
N ARG A 89 -26.21 -29.91 -2.98
CA ARG A 89 -27.24 -28.87 -3.17
C ARG A 89 -28.49 -29.36 -3.89
N GLY A 90 -28.45 -30.57 -4.48
CA GLY A 90 -29.59 -31.17 -5.16
C GLY A 90 -29.96 -30.55 -6.51
N HIS A 91 -29.05 -29.78 -7.13
CA HIS A 91 -29.22 -29.24 -8.47
C HIS A 91 -27.91 -29.18 -9.25
N PHE A 92 -27.99 -29.03 -10.57
CA PHE A 92 -26.82 -28.82 -11.41
C PHE A 92 -26.27 -27.40 -11.23
N LEU A 93 -24.94 -27.28 -11.12
CA LEU A 93 -24.25 -25.99 -10.96
C LEU A 93 -23.63 -25.53 -12.28
N THR A 94 -23.83 -24.26 -12.59
CA THR A 94 -23.23 -23.55 -13.72
C THR A 94 -21.70 -23.45 -13.58
N ASP A 95 -21.00 -23.18 -14.68
CA ASP A 95 -19.55 -22.89 -14.66
C ASP A 95 -19.21 -21.73 -13.72
N GLY A 96 -20.09 -20.72 -13.63
CA GLY A 96 -19.92 -19.56 -12.74
C GLY A 96 -19.99 -19.94 -11.27
N GLU A 97 -21.02 -20.67 -10.85
CA GLU A 97 -21.18 -21.10 -9.45
C GLU A 97 -20.03 -22.03 -8.99
N VAL A 98 -19.58 -22.92 -9.88
CA VAL A 98 -18.46 -23.81 -9.58
C VAL A 98 -17.16 -23.01 -9.46
N PHE A 99 -16.95 -22.04 -10.36
CA PHE A 99 -15.78 -21.18 -10.31
C PHE A 99 -15.78 -20.28 -9.07
N ASP A 100 -16.92 -19.74 -8.69
CA ASP A 100 -17.08 -18.94 -7.46
C ASP A 100 -16.73 -19.77 -6.22
N ALA A 101 -17.24 -21.00 -6.12
CA ALA A 101 -16.86 -21.91 -5.03
C ALA A 101 -15.36 -22.26 -5.02
N MET A 102 -14.74 -22.42 -6.19
CA MET A 102 -13.29 -22.61 -6.29
C MET A 102 -12.52 -21.37 -5.82
N LEU A 103 -13.00 -20.17 -6.15
CA LEU A 103 -12.44 -18.91 -5.67
C LEU A 103 -12.61 -18.76 -4.18
N ASP A 104 -13.77 -19.08 -3.62
CA ASP A 104 -14.00 -19.10 -2.18
C ASP A 104 -13.05 -20.08 -1.47
N CYS A 105 -12.85 -21.29 -1.98
CA CYS A 105 -11.88 -22.22 -1.42
C CYS A 105 -10.45 -21.67 -1.48
N ALA A 106 -10.07 -21.02 -2.58
CA ALA A 106 -8.77 -20.39 -2.73
C ALA A 106 -8.62 -19.22 -1.76
N LEU A 107 -9.60 -18.32 -1.70
CA LEU A 107 -9.65 -17.20 -0.79
C LEU A 107 -9.63 -17.68 0.65
N LEU A 108 -10.42 -18.68 1.04
CA LEU A 108 -10.37 -19.31 2.36
C LEU A 108 -8.99 -19.89 2.64
N THR A 109 -8.35 -20.59 1.71
CA THR A 109 -6.97 -21.08 1.91
C THR A 109 -5.97 -19.93 2.12
N TRP A 110 -6.20 -18.80 1.46
CA TRP A 110 -5.33 -17.62 1.53
C TRP A 110 -5.67 -16.68 2.69
N THR A 111 -6.91 -16.69 3.19
CA THR A 111 -7.46 -15.82 4.26
C THR A 111 -7.57 -16.54 5.60
N LEU A 112 -7.71 -17.88 5.61
CA LEU A 112 -7.53 -18.77 6.78
C LEU A 112 -6.04 -18.98 7.11
N ARG A 113 -5.11 -18.43 6.32
CA ARG A 113 -3.83 -18.00 6.89
C ARG A 113 -4.14 -16.89 7.88
N ASP A 114 -4.34 -17.28 9.14
CA ASP A 114 -4.62 -16.42 10.29
C ASP A 114 -4.01 -15.02 10.11
N PRO A 115 -4.81 -13.94 10.13
CA PRO A 115 -4.29 -12.57 10.12
C PRO A 115 -3.29 -12.30 11.25
N ARG A 116 -3.31 -13.06 12.34
CA ARG A 116 -2.30 -13.09 13.41
C ARG A 116 -1.09 -13.99 13.10
N ALA A 117 -1.21 -14.97 12.20
CA ALA A 117 -0.07 -15.70 11.64
C ALA A 117 0.72 -14.85 10.63
N ARG A 118 0.13 -13.76 10.11
CA ARG A 118 0.93 -12.62 9.65
C ARG A 118 1.45 -11.90 10.88
N ARG A 119 2.48 -12.45 11.51
CA ARG A 119 3.30 -11.69 12.47
C ARG A 119 3.67 -10.40 11.73
N PRO A 120 3.23 -9.20 12.18
CA PRO A 120 3.67 -7.96 11.56
C PRO A 120 5.17 -8.05 11.46
N ASP A 121 5.69 -7.85 10.25
CA ASP A 121 7.12 -7.92 10.07
C ASP A 121 7.72 -6.85 10.99
N PRO A 122 8.52 -7.23 12.01
CA PRO A 122 9.01 -6.27 13.00
C PRO A 122 9.79 -5.13 12.35
N VAL A 123 10.31 -5.34 11.12
CA VAL A 123 10.95 -4.33 10.29
C VAL A 123 9.95 -3.28 9.77
N VAL A 124 8.80 -3.72 9.26
CA VAL A 124 7.77 -2.80 8.72
C VAL A 124 7.12 -2.00 9.85
N GLU A 125 6.94 -2.62 11.01
CA GLU A 125 6.45 -1.94 12.21
C GLU A 125 7.47 -0.92 12.75
N ARG A 126 8.75 -1.30 12.85
CA ARG A 126 9.85 -0.39 13.19
C ARG A 126 9.92 0.82 12.25
N ASP A 127 9.72 0.59 10.95
CA ASP A 127 9.77 1.64 9.92
C ASP A 127 8.46 2.45 9.83
N GLY A 128 7.52 2.27 10.77
CA GLY A 128 6.30 3.06 10.88
C GLY A 128 5.32 2.86 9.74
N TYR A 129 5.31 1.67 9.13
CA TYR A 129 4.49 1.36 7.94
C TYR A 129 4.68 2.38 6.81
N ARG A 130 5.91 2.86 6.62
CA ARG A 130 6.28 3.83 5.60
C ARG A 130 7.53 3.36 4.85
N CYS A 131 7.63 3.75 3.59
CA CYS A 131 8.87 3.57 2.83
C CYS A 131 10.02 4.32 3.52
N ALA A 132 11.12 3.62 3.78
CA ALA A 132 12.29 4.19 4.45
C ALA A 132 13.09 5.17 3.57
N VAL A 133 12.82 5.26 2.26
CA VAL A 133 13.53 6.19 1.37
C VAL A 133 13.22 7.63 1.81
N PRO A 134 14.24 8.45 2.08
CA PRO A 134 14.08 9.85 2.46
C PRO A 134 13.16 10.61 1.52
N GLY A 135 12.21 11.36 2.07
CA GLY A 135 11.20 12.11 1.30
C GLY A 135 10.01 11.28 0.76
N CYS A 136 10.03 9.95 0.79
CA CYS A 136 8.92 9.14 0.28
C CYS A 136 7.77 9.06 1.30
N THR A 137 6.55 9.46 0.95
CA THR A 137 5.38 9.41 1.86
C THR A 137 4.55 8.13 1.71
N SER A 138 4.96 7.19 0.85
CA SER A 138 4.20 5.97 0.58
C SER A 138 4.10 5.04 1.79
N ARG A 139 2.88 4.57 2.05
CA ARG A 139 2.51 3.59 3.09
C ARG A 139 1.90 2.31 2.52
N ARG A 140 1.85 2.20 1.19
CA ARG A 140 1.20 1.09 0.48
C ARG A 140 2.22 0.29 -0.31
N ASN A 141 1.92 -0.99 -0.52
CA ASN A 141 2.78 -1.93 -1.25
C ASN A 141 4.22 -1.94 -0.70
N LEU A 142 4.35 -2.04 0.62
CA LEU A 142 5.64 -2.13 1.31
C LEU A 142 6.18 -3.54 1.19
N HIS A 143 7.44 -3.62 0.80
CA HIS A 143 8.21 -4.84 0.69
C HIS A 143 9.34 -4.79 1.70
N ASP A 144 9.60 -5.92 2.35
CA ASP A 144 10.81 -6.13 3.12
C ASP A 144 12.00 -6.33 2.16
N HIS A 145 13.09 -5.64 2.45
CA HIS A 145 14.28 -5.64 1.61
C HIS A 145 15.55 -5.85 2.44
N HIS A 146 16.38 -6.81 2.03
CA HIS A 146 17.69 -7.06 2.64
C HIS A 146 18.77 -6.13 2.11
N LEU A 147 19.39 -5.31 2.97
CA LEU A 147 20.47 -4.37 2.64
C LEU A 147 21.69 -5.08 2.02
N ARG A 148 22.16 -6.14 2.67
CA ARG A 148 22.98 -7.17 2.02
C ARG A 148 22.02 -8.21 1.48
N PHE A 149 21.99 -8.36 0.16
CA PHE A 149 21.14 -9.35 -0.49
C PHE A 149 21.33 -10.75 0.10
N ARG A 150 20.23 -11.48 0.27
CA ARG A 150 20.25 -12.87 0.72
C ARG A 150 21.09 -13.77 -0.18
N SER A 151 21.06 -13.56 -1.49
CA SER A 151 21.91 -14.25 -2.47
C SER A 151 23.41 -14.04 -2.25
N ALA A 152 23.79 -12.92 -1.61
CA ALA A 152 25.16 -12.60 -1.25
C ALA A 152 25.48 -12.95 0.22
N GLY A 153 24.69 -13.83 0.85
CA GLY A 153 24.87 -14.24 2.25
C GLY A 153 24.37 -13.24 3.28
N GLY A 154 23.43 -12.35 2.93
CA GLY A 154 22.76 -11.48 3.88
C GLY A 154 21.85 -12.23 4.86
N SER A 155 21.81 -11.78 6.11
CA SER A 155 20.99 -12.39 7.17
C SER A 155 19.58 -11.82 7.22
N ASP A 156 18.64 -12.56 7.81
CA ASP A 156 17.28 -12.08 8.12
C ASP A 156 17.21 -11.23 9.40
N ALA A 157 18.36 -10.83 9.96
CA ALA A 157 18.42 -9.98 11.14
C ALA A 157 17.78 -8.60 10.84
N PRO A 158 17.02 -8.00 11.78
CA PRO A 158 16.37 -6.71 11.56
C PRO A 158 17.30 -5.59 11.10
N GLY A 159 18.57 -5.60 11.53
CA GLY A 159 19.57 -4.61 11.11
C GLY A 159 20.00 -4.72 9.64
N ASN A 160 19.72 -5.86 8.98
CA ASN A 160 19.96 -6.06 7.55
C ASN A 160 18.68 -5.85 6.72
N ARG A 161 17.57 -5.40 7.31
CA ARG A 161 16.26 -5.37 6.66
C ARG A 161 15.61 -3.99 6.77
N VAL A 162 14.89 -3.58 5.73
CA VAL A 162 14.23 -2.28 5.64
C VAL A 162 12.96 -2.33 4.79
N ALA A 163 11.94 -1.56 5.15
CA ALA A 163 10.68 -1.46 4.42
C ALA A 163 10.77 -0.44 3.26
N LEU A 164 10.52 -0.89 2.03
CA LEU A 164 10.52 -0.06 0.82
C LEU A 164 9.19 -0.20 0.06
N CYS A 165 8.66 0.88 -0.52
CA CYS A 165 7.52 0.72 -1.43
C CYS A 165 7.94 -0.02 -2.70
N ALA A 166 6.98 -0.65 -3.38
CA ALA A 166 7.22 -1.42 -4.60
C ALA A 166 8.00 -0.64 -5.67
N PHE A 167 7.75 0.66 -5.82
CA PHE A 167 8.49 1.52 -6.74
C PHE A 167 9.98 1.61 -6.38
N HIS A 168 10.31 2.04 -5.16
CA HIS A 168 11.70 2.18 -4.74
C HIS A 168 12.43 0.83 -4.65
N HIS A 169 11.73 -0.23 -4.25
CA HIS A 169 12.30 -1.57 -4.22
C HIS A 169 12.63 -2.07 -5.63
N GLN A 170 11.63 -2.14 -6.51
CA GLN A 170 11.77 -2.85 -7.78
C GLN A 170 12.30 -1.96 -8.90
N ARG A 171 11.92 -0.68 -8.95
CA ARG A 171 12.27 0.22 -10.07
C ARG A 171 13.50 1.08 -9.80
N CYS A 172 13.87 1.28 -8.54
CA CYS A 172 15.04 2.09 -8.20
C CYS A 172 16.21 1.23 -7.70
N LEU A 173 15.99 0.42 -6.66
CA LEU A 173 17.07 -0.33 -6.01
C LEU A 173 17.57 -1.49 -6.88
N HIS A 174 16.68 -2.41 -7.28
CA HIS A 174 17.07 -3.58 -8.09
C HIS A 174 17.59 -3.20 -9.48
N VAL A 175 17.17 -2.05 -10.03
CA VAL A 175 17.64 -1.53 -11.32
C VAL A 175 18.98 -0.78 -11.19
N GLY A 176 19.42 -0.47 -9.97
CA GLY A 176 20.70 0.20 -9.72
C GLY A 176 20.66 1.72 -9.80
N PHE A 177 19.49 2.35 -9.88
CA PHE A 177 19.32 3.81 -9.78
C PHE A 177 19.45 4.33 -8.34
N MET A 178 19.31 3.43 -7.36
CA MET A 178 19.44 3.72 -5.94
C MET A 178 20.27 2.63 -5.26
N ARG A 179 21.00 3.01 -4.21
CA ARG A 179 21.69 2.08 -3.32
C ARG A 179 21.47 2.48 -1.87
N ILE A 180 21.32 1.47 -1.01
CA ILE A 180 21.22 1.64 0.44
C ILE A 180 22.38 0.87 1.07
N ARG A 181 23.11 1.49 2.00
CA ARG A 181 24.23 0.89 2.72
C ARG A 181 24.05 1.06 4.22
N GLY A 182 24.82 0.28 4.99
CA GLY A 182 24.91 0.41 6.44
C GLY A 182 24.00 -0.56 7.18
N ARG A 183 23.49 -0.15 8.34
CA ARG A 183 22.72 -1.00 9.27
C ARG A 183 21.48 -0.28 9.75
N ALA A 184 20.31 -0.90 9.60
CA ALA A 184 19.05 -0.34 10.07
C ALA A 184 18.93 -0.39 11.61
N PRO A 185 18.16 0.53 12.25
CA PRO A 185 17.48 1.67 11.62
C PRO A 185 18.38 2.91 11.45
N ASP A 186 19.36 3.13 12.33
CA ASP A 186 20.00 4.45 12.48
C ASP A 186 21.29 4.64 11.67
N GLY A 187 21.80 3.57 11.05
CA GLY A 187 23.07 3.60 10.31
C GLY A 187 22.92 3.52 8.80
N LEU A 188 21.76 3.90 8.24
CA LEU A 188 21.52 3.80 6.81
C LEU A 188 22.09 4.98 6.03
N VAL A 189 22.64 4.70 4.86
CA VAL A 189 23.03 5.70 3.86
C VAL A 189 22.31 5.39 2.57
N PHE A 190 21.46 6.33 2.12
CA PHE A 190 20.74 6.28 0.86
C PHE A 190 21.49 7.09 -0.19
N GLU A 191 21.76 6.47 -1.35
CA GLU A 191 22.36 7.11 -2.50
C GLU A 191 21.39 7.04 -3.66
N LEU A 192 20.91 8.21 -4.09
CA LEU A 192 19.86 8.34 -5.11
C LEU A 192 20.45 8.90 -6.42
N GLY A 193 19.85 8.52 -7.55
CA GLY A 193 20.25 9.02 -8.86
C GLY A 193 21.61 8.51 -9.30
N LEU A 194 21.90 7.24 -9.02
CA LEU A 194 23.12 6.58 -9.45
C LEU A 194 23.19 6.54 -10.98
N ARG A 195 24.35 6.87 -11.52
CA ARG A 195 24.67 6.87 -12.94
C ARG A 195 26.07 6.27 -13.13
N PRO A 196 26.33 5.54 -14.23
CA PRO A 196 27.64 4.98 -14.50
C PRO A 196 28.75 6.05 -14.47
N GLY A 197 29.84 5.77 -13.76
CA GLY A 197 31.02 6.64 -13.69
C GLY A 197 30.83 7.98 -12.95
N ALA A 198 29.65 8.25 -12.37
CA ALA A 198 29.34 9.50 -11.69
C ALA A 198 29.01 9.28 -10.21
N PRO A 199 29.26 10.29 -9.36
CA PRO A 199 28.77 10.26 -7.98
C PRO A 199 27.22 10.27 -7.95
N PRO A 200 26.62 9.78 -6.85
CA PRO A 200 25.17 9.90 -6.64
C PRO A 200 24.73 11.36 -6.69
N LEU A 201 23.53 11.61 -7.21
CA LEU A 201 22.95 12.95 -7.25
C LEU A 201 22.66 13.47 -5.84
N VAL A 202 22.17 12.59 -4.96
CA VAL A 202 21.86 12.94 -3.58
C VAL A 202 22.27 11.80 -2.66
N ARG A 203 22.79 12.17 -1.49
CA ARG A 203 23.10 11.24 -0.40
C ARG A 203 22.38 11.70 0.86
N TYR A 204 21.70 10.77 1.51
CA TYR A 204 21.04 10.97 2.80
C TYR A 204 21.53 9.92 3.79
N ARG A 205 21.68 10.29 5.06
CA ARG A 205 21.94 9.42 6.19
C ARG A 205 20.69 9.35 7.07
N SER A 206 20.52 8.25 7.80
CA SER A 206 19.53 8.17 8.88
C SER A 206 19.73 9.35 9.83
N GLY A 207 18.66 10.09 10.10
CA GLY A 207 18.69 11.32 10.90
C GLY A 207 18.82 12.63 10.11
N ASP A 208 19.19 12.59 8.82
CA ASP A 208 19.30 13.82 8.00
C ASP A 208 17.93 14.50 7.73
N ILE A 209 16.83 13.76 7.92
CA ILE A 209 15.47 14.29 7.83
C ILE A 209 14.78 14.03 9.18
N GLU A 210 14.75 15.05 10.03
CA GLU A 210 13.89 15.05 11.21
C GLU A 210 12.43 15.18 10.76
N ALA A 211 11.55 14.30 11.25
CA ALA A 211 10.12 14.56 11.17
C ALA A 211 9.82 15.85 11.97
N PRO A 212 8.86 16.70 11.56
CA PRO A 212 8.48 17.86 12.34
C PRO A 212 8.13 17.40 13.75
N ARG A 213 8.79 17.98 14.75
CA ARG A 213 8.53 17.69 16.16
C ARG A 213 7.10 18.12 16.45
N THR A 214 6.21 17.16 16.73
CA THR A 214 4.90 17.48 17.30
C THR A 214 5.12 17.92 18.74
N GLU A 215 5.05 19.23 19.00
CA GLU A 215 5.05 19.80 20.34
C GLU A 215 3.71 19.45 21.04
N ASP A 216 3.79 18.71 22.16
CA ASP A 216 2.82 18.51 23.28
C ASP A 216 1.35 18.09 22.97
N SER A 217 0.61 17.21 23.69
CA SER A 217 0.65 16.34 24.89
C SER A 217 -0.79 15.73 25.01
N PRO A 218 -1.36 15.20 26.11
CA PRO A 218 -1.03 14.14 27.09
C PRO A 218 -2.07 12.98 27.16
N LEU A 219 -1.79 11.92 27.94
CA LEU A 219 -2.65 11.29 28.99
C LEU A 219 -2.28 9.82 29.20
N ALA A 220 -1.61 9.55 30.31
CA ALA A 220 -1.48 8.21 30.87
C ALA A 220 -2.86 7.70 31.31
N CYS A 221 -3.25 6.52 30.81
CA CYS A 221 -4.42 5.80 31.28
C CYS A 221 -4.15 5.24 32.68
N PRO A 222 -4.95 5.58 33.72
CA PRO A 222 -4.74 5.01 35.04
C PRO A 222 -5.10 3.52 35.01
N ARG A 223 -4.18 2.68 35.48
CA ARG A 223 -4.40 1.24 35.68
C ARG A 223 -5.49 1.06 36.74
N ARG A 224 -6.55 0.30 36.43
CA ARG A 224 -7.47 -0.23 37.43
C ARG A 224 -6.71 -1.22 38.30
N ALA A 225 -6.61 -0.94 39.61
CA ALA A 225 -6.32 -1.94 40.63
C ALA A 225 -7.60 -2.76 40.89
N ALA A 226 -7.40 -4.00 41.33
CA ALA A 226 -8.40 -5.01 41.62
C ALA A 226 -9.46 -4.58 42.65
#